data_AF-A0A3B0V374-F1
#
_entry.id   AF-A0A3B0V374-F1
#
_cell.length_a   1.000
_cell.length_b   1.000
_cell.length_c   1.000
_cell.angle_alpha   90.00
_cell.angle_beta   90.00
_cell.angle_gamma   90.00
#
_symmetry.space_group_name_H-M   'P 1'
#
loop_
_entity.id
_entity.type
_entity.pdbx_description
1 polymer ?
#
loop_
_entity_poly.entity_id
_entity_poly.type
_entity_poly.pdbx_seq_one_letter_code
_entity_poly.pdbx_strand_id
1 'polypeptide(L)'
;MDSRLWETKVPQSKEDLLQLMTFYKIPIHEYGLGSAKSIECLLEEAKTGESVFAITQAMLVRVVSVVCLYVYQNGKVLREYKQILQDGRERKRHLDASVGEKMKLGEIPFESLERLLREELPFLVGLPTSCME
;
A
#
# COMPACT_ATOMS: atom_id res chain seq x y z
N MET A 1 8.34 14.46 7.98
CA MET A 1 8.74 13.33 8.85
C MET A 1 10.17 12.99 8.47
N ASP A 2 11.11 13.06 9.42
CA ASP A 2 12.55 13.04 9.10
C ASP A 2 13.03 11.64 8.70
N SER A 3 13.34 11.45 7.42
CA SER A 3 13.84 10.20 6.82
C SER A 3 15.31 9.89 7.18
N ARG A 4 15.85 10.46 8.26
CA ARG A 4 17.23 10.22 8.72
C ARG A 4 17.35 9.26 9.91
N LEU A 5 16.23 8.68 10.39
CA LEU A 5 16.21 7.80 11.58
C LEU A 5 15.75 6.36 11.32
N TRP A 6 15.65 5.95 10.06
CA TRP A 6 15.14 4.65 9.66
C TRP A 6 16.23 3.89 8.92
N GLU A 7 16.59 2.73 9.45
CA GLU A 7 17.41 1.77 8.71
C GLU A 7 16.47 0.88 7.89
N THR A 8 16.49 1.05 6.57
CA THR A 8 15.68 0.24 5.65
C THR A 8 16.28 -1.15 5.46
N LYS A 9 15.44 -2.18 5.50
CA LYS A 9 15.78 -3.57 5.17
C LYS A 9 14.87 -4.04 4.04
N VAL A 10 15.46 -4.54 2.97
CA VAL A 10 14.70 -5.18 1.88
C VAL A 10 14.97 -6.69 1.95
N PRO A 11 14.02 -7.51 2.42
CA PRO A 11 14.19 -8.96 2.46
C PRO A 11 14.33 -9.51 1.03
N GLN A 12 15.35 -10.34 0.78
CA GLN A 12 15.61 -10.89 -0.54
C GLN A 12 14.88 -12.22 -0.76
N SER A 13 14.63 -12.95 0.33
CA SER A 13 13.90 -14.22 0.33
C SER A 13 12.79 -14.26 1.40
N LYS A 14 11.92 -15.27 1.29
CA LYS A 14 10.90 -15.55 2.33
C LYS A 14 11.56 -15.90 3.66
N GLU A 15 12.65 -16.65 3.63
CA GLU A 15 13.42 -17.02 4.82
C GLU A 15 13.96 -15.77 5.52
N ASP A 16 14.55 -14.84 4.77
CA ASP A 16 15.08 -13.59 5.32
C ASP A 16 13.98 -12.77 6.00
N LEU A 17 12.80 -12.67 5.37
CA LEU A 17 11.65 -11.97 5.93
C LEU A 17 11.17 -12.64 7.22
N LEU A 18 11.07 -13.98 7.24
CA LEU A 18 10.66 -14.73 8.44
C LEU A 18 11.66 -14.57 9.58
N GLN A 19 12.96 -14.61 9.30
CA GLN A 19 14.01 -14.38 10.30
C GLN A 19 13.92 -12.97 10.88
N LEU A 20 13.73 -11.97 10.02
CA LEU A 20 13.56 -10.58 10.44
C LEU A 20 12.32 -10.43 11.33
N MET A 21 11.16 -10.94 10.90
CA MET A 21 9.92 -10.90 11.67
C MET A 21 10.04 -11.64 13.02
N THR A 22 10.73 -12.79 13.04
CA THR A 22 10.97 -13.59 14.25
C THR A 22 11.87 -12.84 15.23
N PHE A 23 12.96 -12.24 14.74
CA PHE A 23 13.88 -11.46 15.56
C PHE A 23 13.15 -10.30 16.28
N TYR A 24 12.24 -9.63 15.56
CA TYR A 24 11.40 -8.57 16.10
C TYR A 24 10.09 -9.05 16.76
N LYS A 25 9.97 -10.36 17.02
CA LYS A 25 8.84 -10.98 17.75
C LYS A 25 7.45 -10.69 17.16
N ILE A 26 7.36 -10.56 15.84
CA ILE A 26 6.08 -10.40 15.13
C ILE A 26 5.36 -11.77 15.08
N PRO A 27 4.04 -11.84 15.37
CA PRO A 27 3.29 -13.09 15.36
C PRO A 27 3.04 -13.59 13.92
N ILE A 28 4.03 -14.27 13.34
CA ILE A 28 4.00 -14.76 11.95
C ILE A 28 2.77 -15.64 11.66
N HIS A 29 2.29 -16.40 12.65
CA HIS A 29 1.15 -17.30 12.50
C HIS A 29 -0.20 -16.59 12.26
N GLU A 30 -0.29 -15.27 12.47
CA GLU A 30 -1.49 -14.48 12.17
C GLU A 30 -1.58 -14.06 10.69
N TYR A 31 -0.50 -14.22 9.92
CA TYR A 31 -0.45 -13.83 8.51
C TYR A 31 -1.09 -14.89 7.61
N GLY A 32 -1.72 -14.43 6.52
CA GLY A 32 -2.46 -15.28 5.59
C GLY A 32 -3.85 -15.71 6.07
N LEU A 33 -4.29 -15.28 7.27
CA LEU A 33 -5.60 -15.59 7.83
C LEU A 33 -6.58 -14.42 7.67
N GLY A 34 -7.84 -14.73 7.38
CA GLY A 34 -8.91 -13.72 7.24
C GLY A 34 -8.57 -12.66 6.19
N SER A 35 -8.48 -11.40 6.63
CA SER A 35 -8.09 -10.24 5.80
C SER A 35 -6.60 -9.92 5.84
N ALA A 36 -5.80 -10.65 6.62
CA ALA A 36 -4.36 -10.45 6.69
C ALA A 36 -3.68 -10.93 5.40
N LYS A 37 -2.63 -10.21 4.99
CA LYS A 37 -1.79 -10.61 3.85
C LYS A 37 -0.98 -11.84 4.21
N SER A 38 -0.68 -12.68 3.22
CA SER A 38 0.30 -13.76 3.40
C SER A 38 1.71 -13.20 3.44
N ILE A 39 2.66 -14.00 3.92
CA ILE A 39 4.09 -13.64 3.95
C ILE A 39 4.62 -13.44 2.52
N GLU A 40 4.13 -14.22 1.56
CA GLU A 40 4.47 -14.10 0.14
C GLU A 40 4.02 -12.76 -0.42
N CYS A 41 2.81 -12.31 -0.11
CA CYS A 41 2.34 -10.98 -0.51
C CYS A 41 3.21 -9.86 0.08
N LEU A 42 3.64 -9.99 1.34
CA LEU A 42 4.53 -9.01 1.96
C LEU A 42 5.92 -8.95 1.30
N LEU A 43 6.47 -10.13 0.97
CA LEU A 43 7.74 -10.22 0.28
C LEU A 43 7.65 -9.58 -1.10
N GLU A 44 6.58 -9.87 -1.84
CA GLU A 44 6.37 -9.29 -3.17
C GLU A 44 6.27 -7.77 -3.08
N GLU A 45 5.50 -7.24 -2.12
CA GLU A 45 5.40 -5.79 -1.88
C GLU A 45 6.75 -5.13 -1.58
N ALA A 46 7.63 -5.82 -0.85
CA ALA A 46 8.97 -5.31 -0.58
C ALA A 46 9.85 -5.33 -1.84
N LYS A 47 9.71 -6.35 -2.67
CA LYS A 47 10.48 -6.51 -3.92
C LYS A 47 10.04 -5.55 -5.01
N THR A 48 8.73 -5.30 -5.13
CA THR A 48 8.16 -4.37 -6.11
C THR A 48 8.26 -2.91 -5.67
N GLY A 49 8.74 -2.65 -4.45
CA GLY A 49 8.89 -1.33 -3.88
C GLY A 49 7.60 -0.69 -3.39
N GLU A 50 6.48 -1.44 -3.35
CA GLU A 50 5.21 -0.97 -2.78
C GLU A 50 5.25 -0.78 -1.26
N SER A 51 6.24 -1.38 -0.59
CA SER A 51 6.49 -1.17 0.83
C SER A 51 7.97 -1.29 1.13
N VAL A 52 8.39 -0.66 2.22
CA VAL A 52 9.75 -0.78 2.76
C VAL A 52 9.65 -1.26 4.19
N PHE A 53 10.44 -2.27 4.55
CA PHE A 53 10.62 -2.62 5.95
C PHE A 53 11.71 -1.73 6.55
N ALA A 54 11.44 -1.15 7.70
CA ALA A 54 12.34 -0.22 8.35
C ALA A 54 12.43 -0.51 9.83
N ILE A 55 13.59 -0.21 10.41
CA ILE A 55 13.82 -0.34 11.84
C ILE A 55 13.70 1.05 12.47
N THR A 56 12.83 1.19 13.45
CA THR A 56 12.66 2.41 14.25
C THR A 56 12.48 2.03 15.71
N GLN A 57 13.24 2.65 16.62
CA GLN A 57 13.13 2.42 18.07
C GLN A 57 13.11 0.92 18.46
N ALA A 58 13.99 0.12 17.83
CA ALA A 58 14.08 -1.35 18.00
C ALA A 58 12.81 -2.14 17.59
N MET A 59 11.95 -1.56 16.75
CA MET A 59 10.80 -2.22 16.15
C MET A 59 10.97 -2.32 14.64
N LEU A 60 10.49 -3.42 14.07
CA LEU A 60 10.31 -3.56 12.64
C LEU A 60 8.96 -2.97 12.24
N VAL A 61 8.98 -1.96 11.39
CA VAL A 61 7.79 -1.34 10.81
C VAL A 61 7.77 -1.54 9.31
N ARG A 62 6.56 -1.71 8.75
CA ARG A 62 6.33 -1.66 7.31
C ARG A 62 5.84 -0.28 6.93
N VAL A 63 6.64 0.45 6.16
CA VAL A 63 6.34 1.78 5.64
C VAL A 63 5.73 1.63 4.24
N VAL A 64 4.64 2.33 4.00
CA VAL A 64 3.94 2.37 2.71
C VAL A 64 3.62 3.83 2.40
N SER A 65 3.96 4.28 1.19
CA SER A 65 3.51 5.56 0.66
C SER A 65 2.26 5.33 -0.17
N VAL A 66 1.27 6.21 -0.04
CA VAL A 66 -0.05 6.06 -0.69
C VAL A 66 -0.43 7.38 -1.33
N VAL A 67 -0.90 7.33 -2.57
CA VAL A 67 -1.62 8.43 -3.21
C VAL A 67 -3.11 8.19 -3.03
N CYS A 68 -3.83 9.23 -2.60
CA CYS A 68 -5.27 9.18 -2.39
C CYS A 68 -5.96 10.12 -3.37
N LEU A 69 -6.94 9.61 -4.11
CA LEU A 69 -7.76 10.40 -5.03
C LEU A 69 -9.14 10.63 -4.41
N TYR A 70 -9.58 11.88 -4.40
CA TYR A 70 -10.93 12.28 -4.02
C TYR A 70 -11.67 12.79 -5.25
N VAL A 71 -12.80 12.16 -5.58
CA VAL A 71 -13.61 12.51 -6.75
C VAL A 71 -14.93 13.08 -6.29
N TYR A 72 -15.22 14.31 -6.73
CA TYR A 72 -16.44 15.03 -6.39
C TYR A 72 -17.24 15.37 -7.65
N GLN A 73 -18.56 15.29 -7.54
CA GLN A 73 -19.48 15.74 -8.59
C GLN A 73 -20.78 16.25 -7.96
N ASN A 74 -21.14 17.51 -8.19
CA ASN A 74 -22.39 18.12 -7.73
C ASN A 74 -22.68 17.89 -6.23
N GLY A 75 -21.67 18.10 -5.38
CA GLY A 75 -21.76 17.89 -3.93
C GLY A 75 -21.77 16.42 -3.48
N LYS A 76 -21.62 15.46 -4.40
CA LYS A 76 -21.45 14.03 -4.10
C LYS A 76 -19.98 13.65 -4.15
N VAL A 77 -19.60 12.62 -3.41
CA VAL A 77 -18.26 12.01 -3.42
C VAL A 77 -18.35 10.57 -3.90
N LEU A 78 -17.44 10.17 -4.79
CA LEU A 78 -17.32 8.76 -5.18
C LEU A 78 -16.75 7.97 -4.00
N ARG A 79 -17.30 6.78 -3.71
CA ARG A 79 -16.77 5.87 -2.69
C ARG A 79 -16.66 4.45 -3.22
N GLU A 80 -15.48 3.86 -3.03
CA GLU A 80 -15.29 2.42 -3.20
C GLU A 80 -15.98 1.66 -2.06
N TYR A 81 -16.90 0.75 -2.41
CA TYR A 81 -17.62 -0.05 -1.42
C TYR A 81 -16.86 -1.34 -1.05
N LYS A 82 -16.39 -2.07 -2.04
CA LYS A 82 -15.64 -3.32 -1.87
C LYS A 82 -14.70 -3.57 -3.04
N GLN A 83 -13.64 -4.31 -2.76
CA GLN A 83 -12.73 -4.88 -3.75
C GLN A 83 -12.89 -6.39 -3.79
N ILE A 84 -12.90 -6.97 -4.99
CA ILE A 84 -12.77 -8.42 -5.18
C ILE A 84 -11.30 -8.68 -5.50
N LEU A 85 -10.62 -9.42 -4.64
CA LEU A 85 -9.22 -9.78 -4.84
C LEU A 85 -9.09 -10.82 -5.96
N GLN A 86 -7.89 -10.99 -6.51
CA GLN A 86 -7.63 -11.97 -7.59
C GLN A 86 -7.99 -13.41 -7.20
N ASP A 87 -7.96 -13.73 -5.90
CA ASP A 87 -8.36 -15.02 -5.34
C ASP A 87 -9.87 -15.14 -5.06
N GLY A 88 -10.66 -14.14 -5.45
CA GLY A 88 -12.12 -14.08 -5.28
C GLY A 88 -12.59 -13.61 -3.90
N ARG A 89 -11.68 -13.38 -2.93
CA ARG A 89 -12.08 -12.85 -1.62
C ARG A 89 -12.62 -11.43 -1.74
N GLU A 90 -13.67 -11.14 -1.00
CA GLU A 90 -14.19 -9.78 -0.89
C GLU A 90 -13.54 -9.02 0.26
N ARG A 91 -13.10 -7.79 -0.02
CA ARG A 91 -12.62 -6.85 0.99
C ARG A 91 -13.50 -5.61 0.98
N LYS A 92 -14.33 -5.45 2.01
CA LYS A 92 -15.06 -4.19 2.23
C LYS A 92 -14.06 -3.07 2.50
N ARG A 93 -14.27 -1.92 1.86
CA ARG A 93 -13.39 -0.76 1.98
C ARG A 93 -14.10 0.32 2.78
N HIS A 94 -13.37 0.87 3.74
CA HIS A 94 -13.78 2.02 4.54
C HIS A 94 -12.70 3.08 4.40
N LEU A 95 -12.54 3.60 3.17
CA LEU A 95 -11.60 4.67 2.87
C LEU A 95 -12.30 6.02 3.05
N ASP A 96 -11.56 7.00 3.53
CA ASP A 96 -11.99 8.40 3.49
C ASP A 96 -11.91 8.95 2.05
N ALA A 97 -10.91 8.50 1.28
CA ALA A 97 -10.74 8.81 -0.14
C ALA A 97 -11.67 7.99 -1.04
N SER A 98 -11.85 8.45 -2.29
CA SER A 98 -12.62 7.72 -3.30
C SER A 98 -11.92 6.43 -3.70
N VAL A 99 -10.61 6.50 -3.91
CA VAL A 99 -9.71 5.37 -4.17
C VAL A 99 -8.31 5.78 -3.73
N GLY A 100 -7.48 4.79 -3.39
CA GLY A 100 -6.08 5.03 -3.04
C GLY A 100 -5.19 3.92 -3.57
N GLU A 101 -3.99 4.31 -3.97
CA GLU A 101 -3.00 3.42 -4.57
C GLU A 101 -1.67 3.56 -3.84
N LYS A 102 -0.97 2.44 -3.67
CA LYS A 102 0.37 2.49 -3.11
C LYS A 102 1.33 3.06 -4.14
N MET A 103 2.17 3.96 -3.69
CA MET A 103 3.30 4.44 -4.48
C MET A 103 4.42 3.42 -4.41
N LYS A 104 5.07 3.17 -5.55
CA LYS A 104 6.32 2.39 -5.57
C LYS A 104 7.48 3.27 -5.12
N LEU A 105 8.53 2.64 -4.62
CA LEU A 105 9.75 3.33 -4.21
C LEU A 105 10.32 4.15 -5.38
N GLY A 106 10.43 5.46 -5.18
CA GLY A 106 10.93 6.40 -6.18
C GLY A 106 9.87 6.97 -7.12
N GLU A 107 8.62 6.49 -7.11
CA GLU A 107 7.53 7.14 -7.83
C GLU A 107 7.23 8.51 -7.21
N ILE A 108 6.97 9.51 -8.07
CA ILE A 108 6.32 10.75 -7.62
C ILE A 108 4.80 10.54 -7.56
N PRO A 109 4.05 11.31 -6.73
CA PRO A 109 2.62 11.09 -6.56
C PRO A 109 1.81 11.10 -7.87
N PHE A 110 2.22 11.91 -8.85
CA PHE A 110 1.55 12.01 -10.14
C PHE A 110 1.67 10.72 -10.98
N GLU A 111 2.82 10.04 -10.95
CA GLU A 111 3.02 8.78 -11.66
C GLU A 111 2.14 7.68 -11.08
N SER A 112 2.10 7.57 -9.74
CA SER A 112 1.22 6.63 -9.05
C SER A 112 -0.26 6.94 -9.31
N LEU A 113 -0.64 8.23 -9.39
CA LEU A 113 -2.00 8.65 -9.72
C LEU A 113 -2.39 8.27 -11.15
N GLU A 114 -1.51 8.50 -12.14
CA GLU A 114 -1.77 8.08 -13.51
C GLU A 114 -2.00 6.56 -13.61
N ARG A 115 -1.19 5.77 -12.90
CA ARG A 115 -1.35 4.32 -12.84
C ARG A 115 -2.69 3.92 -12.23
N LEU A 116 -3.05 4.51 -11.08
CA LEU A 116 -4.36 4.31 -10.45
C LEU A 116 -5.51 4.63 -11.41
N LEU A 117 -5.43 5.74 -12.14
CA LEU A 117 -6.48 6.14 -13.08
C LEU A 117 -6.60 5.16 -14.24
N ARG A 118 -5.49 4.64 -14.76
CA ARG A 118 -5.51 3.67 -15.87
C ARG A 118 -6.03 2.30 -15.43
N GLU A 119 -5.65 1.84 -14.24
CA GLU A 119 -5.95 0.49 -13.74
C GLU A 119 -7.36 0.40 -13.17
N GLU A 120 -7.76 1.38 -12.35
CA GLU A 120 -8.98 1.28 -11.54
C GLU A 120 -10.13 2.16 -12.06
N LEU A 121 -9.84 3.35 -12.59
CA LEU A 121 -10.86 4.35 -12.97
C LEU A 121 -10.60 4.99 -14.35
N PRO A 122 -10.52 4.21 -15.44
CA PRO A 122 -10.12 4.71 -16.76
C PRO A 122 -11.07 5.78 -17.32
N PHE A 123 -12.32 5.82 -16.85
CA PHE A 123 -13.31 6.84 -17.23
C PHE A 123 -13.04 8.22 -16.62
N LEU A 124 -12.07 8.36 -15.71
CA LEU A 124 -11.63 9.63 -15.13
C LEU A 124 -10.33 10.17 -15.78
N VAL A 125 -9.71 9.41 -16.68
CA VAL A 125 -8.47 9.83 -17.35
C VAL A 125 -8.70 11.12 -18.15
N GLY A 126 -7.79 12.08 -18.01
CA GLY A 126 -7.84 13.36 -18.71
C GLY A 126 -8.72 14.43 -18.05
N LEU A 127 -9.40 14.09 -16.94
CA LEU A 127 -10.11 15.10 -16.14
C LEU A 127 -9.12 16.00 -15.37
N PRO A 128 -9.48 17.26 -15.11
CA PRO A 128 -8.65 18.15 -14.30
C PRO A 128 -8.37 17.55 -12.91
N THR A 129 -7.12 17.56 -12.49
CA THR A 129 -6.66 17.11 -11.17
C THR A 129 -5.91 18.22 -10.46
N SER A 130 -6.01 18.26 -9.13
CA SER A 130 -5.29 19.20 -8.27
C SER A 130 -4.73 18.45 -7.08
N CYS A 131 -3.46 18.67 -6.74
CA CYS A 131 -2.89 18.19 -5.50
C CYS A 131 -3.38 19.06 -4.34
N MET A 132 -3.77 18.45 -3.24
CA MET A 132 -3.94 19.15 -1.97
C MET A 132 -2.60 19.10 -1.22
N GLU A 133 -2.13 20.25 -0.75
CA GLU A 133 -0.94 20.38 0.09
C GLU A 133 -1.17 19.88 1.52
#